data_AF-A0A921FZJ8-F1
#
_entry.id   AF-A0A921FZJ8-F1
#
_cell.length_a   1.000
_cell.length_b   1.000
_cell.length_c   1.000
_cell.angle_alpha   90.00
_cell.angle_beta   90.00
_cell.angle_gamma   90.00
#
_symmetry.space_group_name_H-M   'P 1'
#
loop_
_entity.id
_entity.type
_entity.pdbx_description
1 polymer ?
#
loop_
_entity_poly.entity_id
_entity_poly.type
_entity_poly.pdbx_seq_one_letter_code
_entity_poly.pdbx_strand_id
1 'polypeptide(L)'
;IEKDELEEYKRDMGKHWSREIMEGATFPPTLETEKKFEKRKVLTGTYGIQLNHFLKIAEPAENAQTFAFETSGGERHSFPLTKADEVIFKFSDEGKPILDGGPVHVIFKDGSNNDKPIRNVIAIQVE
;
A
#
# COMPACT_ATOMS: atom_id res chain seq x y z
N ILE A 1 25.40 -40.44 34.32
CA ILE A 1 24.08 -40.04 33.81
C ILE A 1 24.10 -38.52 33.84
N GLU A 2 24.32 -37.94 32.66
CA GLU A 2 24.55 -36.50 32.45
C GLU A 2 23.40 -35.66 33.03
N LYS A 3 23.77 -34.63 33.79
CA LYS A 3 22.85 -33.56 34.19
C LYS A 3 22.76 -32.58 33.03
N ASP A 4 21.56 -32.46 32.51
CA ASP A 4 21.19 -31.70 31.32
C ASP A 4 21.35 -30.18 31.54
N GLU A 5 22.44 -29.59 31.02
CA GLU A 5 22.73 -28.14 31.08
C GLU A 5 21.62 -27.27 30.44
N LEU A 6 20.70 -27.89 29.68
CA LEU A 6 19.52 -27.25 29.10
C LEU A 6 18.46 -26.83 30.12
N GLU A 7 18.40 -27.47 31.29
CA GLU A 7 17.41 -27.21 32.35
C GLU A 7 17.70 -25.93 33.13
N GLU A 8 18.97 -25.59 33.30
CA GLU A 8 19.40 -24.40 34.05
C GLU A 8 19.18 -23.13 33.22
N TYR A 9 19.44 -23.20 31.91
CA TYR A 9 19.15 -22.11 30.95
C TYR A 9 17.66 -21.75 30.89
N LYS A 10 16.77 -22.75 30.95
CA LYS A 10 15.31 -22.54 30.93
C LYS A 10 14.78 -21.89 32.21
N ARG A 11 15.45 -22.08 33.36
CA ARG A 11 15.05 -21.48 34.64
C ARG A 11 15.37 -20.00 34.72
N ASP A 12 16.52 -19.56 34.20
CA ASP A 12 16.91 -18.15 34.27
C ASP A 12 16.16 -17.28 33.24
N MET A 13 15.77 -17.84 32.08
CA MET A 13 14.86 -17.15 31.15
C MET A 13 13.43 -17.00 31.69
N GLY A 14 12.99 -17.84 32.63
CA GLY A 14 11.64 -17.77 33.22
C GLY A 14 11.48 -16.70 34.31
N LYS A 15 12.57 -16.30 34.97
CA LYS A 15 12.53 -15.33 36.09
C LYS A 15 12.27 -13.89 35.63
N HIS A 16 12.66 -13.54 34.40
CA HIS A 16 12.36 -12.24 33.80
C HIS A 16 10.94 -12.14 33.22
N TRP A 17 10.25 -13.27 33.01
CA TRP A 17 8.90 -13.31 32.45
C TRP A 17 7.78 -13.40 33.51
N SER A 18 8.14 -13.42 34.79
CA SER A 18 7.19 -13.74 35.87
C SER A 18 6.89 -12.57 36.81
N ARG A 19 7.35 -11.34 36.52
CA ARG A 19 7.20 -10.20 37.45
C ARG A 19 6.39 -9.01 36.94
N GLU A 20 5.90 -9.03 35.70
CA GLU A 20 5.10 -7.91 35.14
C GLU A 20 3.67 -8.28 34.72
N ILE A 21 3.26 -9.56 34.69
CA ILE A 21 1.93 -9.95 34.18
C ILE A 21 0.97 -10.41 35.31
N MET A 22 1.37 -10.31 36.58
CA MET A 22 0.56 -10.76 37.72
C MET A 22 -0.05 -9.62 38.55
N GLU A 23 0.32 -8.37 38.29
CA GLU A 23 -0.20 -7.19 39.00
C GLU A 23 -0.98 -6.32 38.02
N GLY A 24 -2.30 -6.42 38.12
CA GLY A 24 -3.23 -5.95 37.10
C GLY A 24 -3.28 -4.43 36.91
N ALA A 25 -3.52 -4.06 35.65
CA ALA A 25 -4.30 -2.90 35.27
C ALA A 25 -4.92 -3.19 33.89
N THR A 26 -6.25 -3.16 33.84
CA THR A 26 -7.15 -3.26 32.68
C THR A 26 -6.55 -2.84 31.32
N PHE A 27 -6.62 -3.72 30.31
CA PHE A 27 -6.62 -3.33 28.90
C PHE A 27 -7.78 -4.05 28.19
N PRO A 28 -8.59 -3.35 27.39
CA PRO A 28 -9.80 -3.90 26.80
C PRO A 28 -9.43 -5.01 25.79
N PRO A 29 -10.37 -5.90 25.40
CA PRO A 29 -10.14 -6.96 24.41
C PRO A 29 -9.82 -6.44 22.98
N THR A 30 -9.33 -5.21 22.83
CA THR A 30 -9.18 -4.53 21.56
C THR A 30 -8.04 -5.12 20.73
N LEU A 31 -6.90 -5.51 21.32
CA LEU A 31 -5.70 -5.92 20.54
C LEU A 31 -5.91 -7.13 19.61
N GLU A 32 -6.67 -8.15 20.03
CA GLU A 32 -6.98 -9.30 19.16
C GLU A 32 -8.05 -8.96 18.11
N THR A 33 -9.03 -8.13 18.48
CA THR A 33 -10.03 -7.64 17.54
C THR A 33 -9.44 -6.68 16.52
N GLU A 34 -8.49 -5.82 16.93
CA GLU A 34 -7.72 -4.90 16.11
C GLU A 34 -6.85 -5.66 15.11
N LYS A 35 -6.07 -6.67 15.55
CA LYS A 35 -5.31 -7.54 14.63
C LYS A 35 -6.20 -8.27 13.62
N LYS A 36 -7.37 -8.78 14.04
CA LYS A 36 -8.36 -9.41 13.12
C LYS A 36 -9.04 -8.39 12.20
N PHE A 37 -9.19 -7.15 12.65
CA PHE A 37 -9.78 -6.04 11.89
C PHE A 37 -8.80 -5.51 10.84
N GLU A 38 -7.53 -5.33 11.19
CA GLU A 38 -6.45 -4.97 10.26
C GLU A 38 -6.29 -6.03 9.17
N LYS A 39 -6.26 -7.33 9.53
CA LYS A 39 -6.23 -8.43 8.55
C LYS A 39 -7.44 -8.40 7.60
N ARG A 40 -8.64 -8.10 8.10
CA ARG A 40 -9.83 -7.96 7.24
C ARG A 40 -9.77 -6.71 6.36
N LYS A 41 -9.28 -5.59 6.87
CA LYS A 41 -9.12 -4.33 6.13
C LYS A 41 -8.12 -4.47 4.98
N VAL A 42 -7.06 -5.28 5.16
CA VAL A 42 -6.13 -5.66 4.08
C VAL A 42 -6.82 -6.45 2.97
N LEU A 43 -7.76 -7.32 3.34
CA LEU A 43 -8.48 -8.19 2.40
C LEU A 43 -9.63 -7.51 1.65
N THR A 44 -10.12 -6.36 2.11
CA THR A 44 -11.27 -5.65 1.52
C THR A 44 -10.96 -4.20 1.16
N GLY A 45 -9.71 -3.77 1.23
CA GLY A 45 -9.32 -2.38 0.97
C GLY A 45 -9.25 -2.06 -0.52
N THR A 46 -9.57 -0.82 -0.88
CA THR A 46 -9.24 -0.24 -2.18
C THR A 46 -7.86 0.40 -2.08
N TYR A 47 -6.95 0.06 -3.01
CA TYR A 47 -5.56 0.50 -2.95
C TYR A 47 -5.16 1.22 -4.23
N GLY A 48 -4.35 2.25 -4.04
CA GLY A 48 -3.67 2.94 -5.11
C GLY A 48 -2.34 3.52 -4.66
N ILE A 49 -1.53 3.92 -5.63
CA ILE A 49 -0.21 4.51 -5.43
C ILE A 49 -0.12 5.82 -6.23
N GLN A 50 0.50 6.84 -5.65
CA GLN A 50 0.66 8.13 -6.35
C GLN A 50 1.69 8.02 -7.48
N LEU A 51 1.42 8.66 -8.62
CA LEU A 51 2.36 8.73 -9.75
C LEU A 51 3.71 9.33 -9.33
N ASN A 52 3.70 10.29 -8.41
CA ASN A 52 4.91 10.95 -7.93
C ASN A 52 5.95 9.97 -7.34
N HIS A 53 5.55 8.82 -6.79
CA HIS A 53 6.51 7.81 -6.35
C HIS A 53 7.34 7.25 -7.50
N PHE A 54 6.73 7.07 -8.67
CA PHE A 54 7.42 6.59 -9.87
C PHE A 54 8.32 7.67 -10.46
N LEU A 55 7.86 8.92 -10.51
CA LEU A 55 8.66 10.03 -11.04
C LEU A 55 9.93 10.27 -10.22
N LYS A 56 9.85 10.14 -8.89
CA LYS A 56 11.03 10.23 -8.02
C LYS A 56 12.08 9.16 -8.29
N ILE A 57 11.65 7.98 -8.77
CA ILE A 57 12.55 6.87 -9.09
C ILE A 57 13.03 6.97 -10.54
N ALA A 58 12.17 7.42 -11.45
CA ALA A 58 12.46 7.55 -12.88
C ALA A 58 13.39 8.73 -13.19
N GLU A 59 13.45 9.72 -12.29
CA GLU A 59 14.28 10.93 -12.40
C GLU A 59 14.18 11.55 -13.82
N PRO A 60 12.98 12.01 -14.24
CA PRO A 60 12.80 12.60 -15.56
C PRO A 60 13.70 13.82 -15.74
N ALA A 61 14.00 14.14 -17.00
CA ALA A 61 14.85 15.28 -17.34
C ALA A 61 14.33 16.58 -16.70
N GLU A 62 15.25 17.45 -16.26
CA GLU A 62 14.90 18.69 -15.54
C GLU A 62 14.01 19.64 -16.35
N ASN A 63 14.09 19.55 -17.68
CA ASN A 63 13.29 20.35 -18.61
C ASN A 63 11.95 19.70 -18.96
N ALA A 64 11.59 18.56 -18.38
CA ALA A 64 10.30 17.92 -18.62
C ALA A 64 9.16 18.78 -18.06
N GLN A 65 8.13 18.97 -18.88
CA GLN A 65 6.99 19.83 -18.57
C GLN A 65 5.67 19.09 -18.54
N THR A 66 5.61 17.91 -19.16
CA THR A 66 4.37 17.16 -19.35
C THR A 66 4.57 15.68 -19.09
N PHE A 67 3.48 15.00 -18.77
CA PHE A 67 3.42 13.55 -18.86
C PHE A 67 2.16 13.12 -19.59
N ALA A 68 2.20 11.94 -20.18
CA ALA A 68 1.06 11.36 -20.85
C ALA A 68 0.85 9.89 -20.49
N PHE A 69 -0.42 9.49 -20.40
CA PHE A 69 -0.81 8.08 -20.35
C PHE A 69 -1.13 7.59 -21.75
N GLU A 70 -0.56 6.46 -22.13
CA GLU A 70 -0.93 5.75 -23.35
C GLU A 70 -1.84 4.58 -23.00
N THR A 71 -2.95 4.45 -23.73
CA THR A 71 -3.88 3.33 -23.58
C THR A 71 -3.63 2.27 -24.65
N SER A 72 -4.07 1.03 -24.39
CA SER A 72 -3.99 -0.05 -25.39
C SER A 72 -4.80 0.23 -26.67
N GLY A 73 -5.76 1.17 -26.61
CA GLY A 73 -6.52 1.66 -27.76
C GLY A 73 -5.79 2.72 -28.60
N GLY A 74 -4.59 3.14 -28.20
CA GLY A 74 -3.81 4.19 -28.86
C GLY A 74 -4.23 5.61 -28.46
N GLU A 75 -5.12 5.78 -27.49
CA GLU A 75 -5.45 7.09 -26.95
C GLU A 75 -4.34 7.60 -26.02
N ARG A 76 -4.09 8.91 -26.07
CA ARG A 76 -3.06 9.58 -25.25
C ARG A 76 -3.70 10.68 -24.43
N HIS A 77 -3.56 10.59 -23.10
CA HIS A 77 -4.02 11.62 -22.17
C HIS A 77 -2.83 12.38 -21.62
N SER A 78 -2.63 13.63 -22.08
CA SER A 78 -1.50 14.48 -21.68
C SER A 78 -1.90 15.49 -20.61
N PHE A 79 -1.01 15.70 -19.65
CA PHE A 79 -1.18 16.61 -18.52
C PHE A 79 0.13 17.35 -18.20
N PRO A 80 0.05 18.55 -17.59
CA PRO A 80 1.23 19.22 -17.04
C PRO A 80 1.88 18.38 -15.93
N LEU A 81 3.21 18.35 -15.88
CA LEU A 81 3.97 17.64 -14.85
C LEU A 81 3.68 18.15 -13.44
N THR A 82 3.27 19.42 -13.31
CA THR A 82 2.81 20.02 -12.06
C THR A 82 1.57 19.36 -11.45
N LYS A 83 0.84 18.52 -12.22
CA LYS A 83 -0.31 17.76 -11.73
C LYS A 83 0.01 16.32 -11.33
N ALA A 84 1.26 15.90 -11.39
CA ALA A 84 1.60 14.50 -11.15
C ALA A 84 1.33 14.04 -9.70
N ASP A 85 1.29 14.95 -8.72
CA ASP A 85 0.93 14.67 -7.33
C ASP A 85 -0.58 14.48 -7.11
N GLU A 86 -1.40 14.94 -8.08
CA GLU A 86 -2.84 14.72 -8.10
C GLU A 86 -3.21 13.34 -8.64
N VAL A 87 -2.27 12.61 -9.24
CA VAL A 87 -2.54 11.33 -9.92
C VAL A 87 -2.33 10.13 -9.00
N ILE A 88 -3.30 9.23 -8.99
CA ILE A 88 -3.25 7.94 -8.28
C ILE A 88 -3.51 6.80 -9.27
N PHE A 89 -2.65 5.79 -9.27
CA PHE A 89 -2.90 4.51 -9.90
C PHE A 89 -3.61 3.58 -8.92
N LYS A 90 -4.94 3.47 -9.08
CA LYS A 90 -5.74 2.47 -8.38
C LYS A 90 -5.44 1.12 -9.02
N PHE A 91 -4.95 0.16 -8.24
CA PHE A 91 -4.62 -1.19 -8.72
C PHE A 91 -5.43 -2.29 -8.04
N SER A 92 -6.15 -1.95 -6.97
CA SER A 92 -7.04 -2.85 -6.25
C SER A 92 -8.34 -2.15 -5.87
N ASP A 93 -9.44 -2.86 -6.01
CA ASP A 93 -10.78 -2.41 -5.60
C ASP A 93 -11.45 -3.47 -4.74
N GLU A 94 -11.90 -3.08 -3.54
CA GLU A 94 -12.49 -4.00 -2.56
C GLU A 94 -11.64 -5.26 -2.31
N GLY A 95 -10.31 -5.09 -2.26
CA GLY A 95 -9.32 -6.15 -2.05
C GLY A 95 -9.03 -7.03 -3.27
N LYS A 96 -9.62 -6.73 -4.43
CA LYS A 96 -9.40 -7.47 -5.68
C LYS A 96 -8.51 -6.67 -6.63
N PRO A 97 -7.55 -7.31 -7.32
CA PRO A 97 -6.78 -6.64 -8.36
C PRO A 97 -7.69 -6.19 -9.51
N ILE A 98 -7.36 -5.06 -10.13
CA ILE A 98 -8.08 -4.58 -11.30
C ILE A 98 -7.69 -5.42 -12.52
N LEU A 99 -8.65 -6.20 -13.02
CA LEU A 99 -8.49 -7.01 -14.23
C LEU A 99 -9.15 -6.34 -15.45
N ASP A 100 -10.34 -5.77 -15.27
CA ASP A 100 -11.06 -5.08 -16.35
C ASP A 100 -10.46 -3.70 -16.62
N GLY A 101 -9.90 -3.52 -17.82
CA GLY A 101 -9.18 -2.32 -18.20
C GLY A 101 -8.00 -1.98 -17.30
N GLY A 102 -7.40 -3.00 -16.67
CA GLY A 102 -6.21 -2.91 -15.84
C GLY A 102 -4.91 -2.93 -16.66
N PRO A 103 -3.73 -3.01 -16.02
CA PRO A 103 -3.51 -3.39 -14.61
C PRO A 103 -3.83 -2.29 -13.58
N VAL A 104 -4.02 -1.05 -14.03
CA VAL A 104 -4.34 0.09 -13.18
C VAL A 104 -5.45 0.95 -13.79
N HIS A 105 -6.21 1.60 -12.93
CA HIS A 105 -7.11 2.71 -13.28
C HIS A 105 -6.49 4.01 -12.77
N VAL A 106 -6.45 5.04 -13.62
CA VAL A 106 -5.96 6.36 -13.22
C VAL A 106 -7.12 7.17 -12.66
N ILE A 107 -6.96 7.61 -11.41
CA ILE A 107 -7.89 8.49 -10.72
C ILE A 107 -7.16 9.75 -10.22
N PHE A 108 -7.89 10.85 -10.11
CA PHE A 108 -7.40 12.08 -9.53
C PHE A 108 -7.73 12.16 -8.04
N LYS A 109 -6.82 12.78 -7.28
CA LYS A 109 -6.92 12.94 -5.83
C LYS A 109 -8.16 13.74 -5.40
N ASP A 110 -8.64 14.63 -6.26
CA ASP A 110 -9.87 15.40 -6.05
C ASP A 110 -11.16 14.57 -6.28
N GLY A 111 -11.02 13.35 -6.81
CA GLY A 111 -12.12 12.45 -7.12
C GLY A 111 -12.94 12.82 -8.35
N SER A 112 -12.51 13.83 -9.13
CA SER A 112 -13.24 14.37 -10.29
C SER A 112 -13.56 13.33 -11.37
N ASN A 113 -12.77 12.25 -11.45
CA ASN A 113 -12.94 11.18 -12.42
C ASN A 113 -13.23 9.80 -11.79
N ASN A 114 -13.69 9.73 -10.54
CA ASN A 114 -13.98 8.45 -9.88
C ASN A 114 -15.01 7.58 -10.64
N ASP A 115 -16.03 8.21 -11.23
CA ASP A 115 -17.05 7.52 -12.04
C ASP A 115 -16.54 7.11 -13.43
N LYS A 116 -15.52 7.80 -13.93
CA LYS A 116 -14.95 7.62 -15.28
C LYS A 116 -13.42 7.65 -15.23
N PRO A 117 -12.80 6.62 -14.61
CA PRO A 117 -11.35 6.55 -14.54
C PRO A 117 -10.74 6.35 -15.93
N ILE A 118 -9.48 6.75 -16.10
CA ILE A 118 -8.73 6.38 -17.31
C ILE A 118 -8.32 4.92 -17.16
N ARG A 119 -8.70 4.09 -18.14
CA ARG A 119 -8.49 2.63 -18.14
C ARG A 119 -7.54 2.23 -19.25
N ASN A 120 -7.14 0.95 -19.24
CA ASN A 120 -6.28 0.33 -20.25
C ASN A 120 -4.92 1.02 -20.39
N VAL A 121 -4.41 1.63 -19.32
CA VAL A 121 -3.12 2.34 -19.35
C VAL A 121 -1.99 1.33 -19.43
N ILE A 122 -1.17 1.45 -20.46
CA ILE A 122 -0.04 0.55 -20.75
C ILE A 122 1.32 1.24 -20.58
N ALA A 123 1.37 2.56 -20.70
CA ALA A 123 2.62 3.32 -20.56
C ALA A 123 2.37 4.71 -20.00
N ILE A 124 3.44 5.24 -19.40
CA ILE A 124 3.54 6.62 -18.96
C ILE A 124 4.77 7.19 -19.66
N GLN A 125 4.61 8.29 -20.39
CA GLN A 125 5.71 9.00 -21.01
C GLN A 125 5.84 10.37 -20.35
N VAL A 126 7.07 10.79 -20.07
CA VAL A 126 7.39 12.10 -19.49
C VAL A 126 8.25 12.86 -20.49
N GLU A 127 7.87 14.09 -20.80
CA GLU A 127 8.45 14.94 -21.85
C GLU A 127 8.69 16.36 -21.38
#